data_AF-A0A426Y4Q4-F1
#
_entry.id   AF-A0A426Y4Q4-F1
#
_cell.length_a   1.000
_cell.length_b   1.000
_cell.length_c   1.000
_cell.angle_alpha   90.00
_cell.angle_beta   90.00
_cell.angle_gamma   90.00
#
_symmetry.space_group_name_H-M   'P 1'
#
loop_
_entity.id
_entity.type
_entity.pdbx_description
1 polymer ?
#
loop_
_entity_poly.entity_id
_entity_poly.type
_entity_poly.pdbx_seq_one_letter_code
_entity_poly.pdbx_strand_id
1 'polypeptide(L)'
;KVIRELSGLILARGPKLCNFVEWRGYKVVYRRYASLYFCMCIDADDNELEILEIIHHFVEILDRYFGSVCELDLIFNFHKAYYILDEILIAGELQESSKKTVARLIAAQVLNSSSL
;
A
#
# COMPACT_ATOMS: atom_id res chain seq x y z
N LYS A 1 -18.36 4.25 -4.80
CA LYS A 1 -19.02 4.92 -3.65
C LYS A 1 -18.09 5.01 -2.44
N VAL A 2 -17.47 3.90 -2.01
CA VAL A 2 -16.51 3.84 -0.90
C VAL A 2 -15.32 4.79 -1.07
N ILE A 3 -14.61 4.74 -2.21
CA ILE A 3 -13.44 5.60 -2.47
C ILE A 3 -13.76 7.08 -2.24
N ARG A 4 -14.86 7.58 -2.80
CA ARG A 4 -15.27 8.98 -2.64
C ARG A 4 -15.52 9.36 -1.18
N GLU A 5 -16.17 8.49 -0.42
CA GLU A 5 -16.46 8.72 0.99
C GLU A 5 -15.17 8.73 1.83
N LEU A 6 -14.30 7.73 1.63
CA LEU A 6 -13.03 7.63 2.35
C LEU A 6 -12.07 8.76 1.98
N SER A 7 -11.96 9.13 0.70
CA SER A 7 -11.16 10.28 0.28
C SER A 7 -11.65 11.57 0.93
N GLY A 8 -12.97 11.81 0.97
CA GLY A 8 -13.52 12.99 1.65
C GLY A 8 -13.20 13.01 3.15
N LEU A 9 -13.30 11.85 3.80
CA LEU A 9 -13.02 11.70 5.23
C LEU A 9 -11.53 11.90 5.56
N ILE A 10 -10.63 11.29 4.79
CA ILE A 10 -9.18 11.32 5.01
C ILE A 10 -8.60 12.69 4.66
N LEU A 11 -8.98 13.26 3.51
CA LEU A 11 -8.42 14.53 3.02
C LEU A 11 -8.85 15.74 3.87
N ALA A 12 -10.00 15.65 4.56
CA ALA A 12 -10.46 16.69 5.47
C ALA A 12 -9.72 16.70 6.83
N ARG A 13 -8.93 15.66 7.15
CA ARG A 13 -8.24 15.53 8.44
C ARG A 13 -6.95 16.34 8.48
N GLY A 14 -6.73 17.01 9.61
CA GLY A 14 -5.49 17.76 9.86
C GLY A 14 -4.25 16.86 10.02
N PRO A 15 -3.04 17.36 9.73
CA PRO A 15 -1.82 16.55 9.66
C PRO A 15 -1.31 16.02 11.01
N LYS A 16 -1.83 16.52 12.14
CA LYS A 16 -1.47 16.09 13.50
C LYS A 16 -2.43 15.06 14.09
N LEU A 17 -3.48 14.69 13.36
CA LEU A 17 -4.41 13.66 13.81
C LEU A 17 -3.81 12.28 13.62
N CYS A 18 -4.35 11.29 14.34
CA CYS A 18 -3.91 9.90 14.19
C CYS A 18 -4.24 9.36 12.79
N ASN A 19 -3.51 8.30 12.44
CA ASN A 19 -3.59 7.58 11.16
C ASN A 19 -4.78 6.62 11.06
N PHE A 20 -5.71 6.65 12.03
CA PHE A 20 -6.79 5.68 12.15
C PHE A 20 -8.15 6.40 12.15
N VAL A 21 -9.11 5.85 11.41
CA VAL A 21 -10.45 6.40 11.30
C VAL A 21 -11.48 5.28 11.32
N GLU A 22 -12.52 5.42 12.14
CA GLU A 22 -13.67 4.52 12.08
C GLU A 22 -14.57 4.87 10.89
N TRP A 23 -14.99 3.85 10.16
CA TRP A 23 -15.90 3.99 9.03
C TRP A 23 -16.81 2.78 8.91
N ARG A 24 -18.11 2.95 9.18
CA ARG A 24 -19.16 1.93 8.99
C ARG A 24 -18.89 0.58 9.68
N GLY A 25 -18.32 0.62 10.88
CA GLY A 25 -17.99 -0.59 11.64
C GLY A 25 -16.64 -1.22 11.27
N TYR A 26 -15.93 -0.64 10.30
CA TYR A 26 -14.54 -0.94 9.98
C TYR A 26 -13.61 0.13 10.50
N LYS A 27 -12.31 -0.16 10.50
CA LYS A 27 -11.25 0.83 10.71
C LYS A 27 -10.52 1.08 9.39
N VAL A 28 -10.12 2.32 9.17
CA VAL A 28 -9.31 2.72 8.03
C VAL A 28 -7.99 3.26 8.55
N VAL A 29 -6.92 2.55 8.21
CA VAL A 29 -5.55 2.95 8.49
C VAL A 29 -5.02 3.66 7.26
N TYR A 30 -4.49 4.86 7.43
CA TYR A 30 -3.94 5.64 6.33
C TYR A 30 -2.64 6.33 6.68
N ARG A 31 -1.78 6.52 5.69
CA ARG A 31 -0.54 7.28 5.83
C ARG A 31 -0.25 8.07 4.57
N ARG A 32 0.22 9.30 4.76
CA ARG A 32 0.64 10.18 3.67
C ARG A 32 2.15 10.08 3.47
N TYR A 33 2.57 9.82 2.23
CA TYR A 33 3.96 9.89 1.77
C TYR A 33 4.05 10.92 0.65
N ALA A 34 4.77 12.02 0.88
CA ALA A 34 4.78 13.19 -0.02
C ALA A 34 3.36 13.68 -0.38
N SER A 35 2.94 13.56 -1.63
CA SER A 35 1.60 13.90 -2.14
C SER A 35 0.62 12.72 -2.12
N LEU A 36 1.11 11.48 -1.93
CA LEU A 36 0.31 10.27 -2.01
C LEU A 36 -0.27 9.87 -0.66
N TYR A 37 -1.53 9.42 -0.68
CA TYR A 37 -2.21 8.83 0.46
C TYR A 37 -2.38 7.34 0.23
N PHE A 38 -1.84 6.54 1.14
CA PHE A 38 -2.03 5.09 1.19
C PHE A 38 -3.07 4.80 2.27
N CYS A 39 -4.03 3.93 1.97
CA CYS A 39 -5.09 3.57 2.90
C CYS A 39 -5.43 2.08 2.79
N MET A 40 -5.71 1.47 3.94
CA MET A 40 -6.18 0.10 4.08
C MET A 40 -7.40 0.09 4.98
N CYS A 41 -8.44 -0.64 4.58
CA CYS A 41 -9.64 -0.86 5.38
C CYS A 41 -9.52 -2.23 6.03
N ILE A 42 -9.72 -2.28 7.33
CA ILE A 42 -9.49 -3.47 8.18
C ILE A 42 -10.66 -3.68 9.12
N ASP A 43 -10.76 -4.88 9.69
CA ASP A 43 -11.80 -5.20 10.65
C ASP A 43 -11.58 -4.44 11.97
N ALA A 44 -12.64 -4.33 12.76
CA ALA A 44 -12.61 -3.56 14.01
C ALA A 44 -11.63 -4.15 15.04
N ASP A 45 -11.35 -5.45 14.94
CA ASP A 45 -10.52 -6.19 15.89
C ASP A 45 -9.06 -6.32 15.44
N ASP A 46 -8.74 -5.87 14.22
CA ASP A 46 -7.39 -5.91 13.67
C ASP A 46 -6.47 -4.87 14.31
N ASN A 47 -5.16 -5.17 14.33
CA ASN A 47 -4.14 -4.30 14.89
C ASN A 47 -3.77 -3.17 13.92
N GLU A 48 -4.15 -1.94 14.24
CA GLU A 48 -3.95 -0.81 13.33
C GLU A 48 -2.47 -0.46 13.12
N LEU A 49 -1.60 -0.77 14.09
CA LEU A 49 -0.16 -0.51 13.99
C LEU A 49 0.52 -1.51 13.04
N GLU A 50 0.08 -2.76 13.05
CA GLU A 50 0.55 -3.78 12.10
C GLU A 50 0.24 -3.36 10.66
N ILE A 51 -0.98 -2.91 10.41
CA ILE A 51 -1.43 -2.45 9.10
C ILE A 51 -0.68 -1.18 8.67
N LEU A 52 -0.39 -0.28 9.62
CA LEU A 52 0.42 0.90 9.35
C LEU A 52 1.86 0.53 8.94
N GLU A 53 2.42 -0.52 9.54
CA GLU A 53 3.73 -1.08 9.16
C GLU A 53 3.67 -1.79 7.81
N ILE A 54 2.59 -2.51 7.47
CA ILE A 54 2.40 -3.09 6.13
C ILE A 54 2.36 -2.00 5.05
N ILE A 55 1.64 -0.90 5.29
CA ILE A 55 1.64 0.26 4.39
C ILE A 55 3.08 0.78 4.21
N HIS A 56 3.83 0.90 5.30
CA HIS A 56 5.21 1.38 5.22
C HIS A 56 6.11 0.43 4.44
N HIS A 57 5.99 -0.87 4.71
CA HIS A 57 6.72 -1.93 4.04
C HIS A 57 6.51 -1.91 2.53
N PHE A 58 5.26 -1.76 2.09
CA PHE A 58 4.91 -1.63 0.68
C PHE A 58 5.58 -0.41 0.03
N VAL A 59 5.50 0.75 0.68
CA VAL A 59 6.12 1.98 0.16
C VAL A 59 7.64 1.86 0.05
N GLU A 60 8.30 1.21 1.01
CA GLU A 60 9.76 0.99 0.93
C GLU A 60 10.16 0.05 -0.20
N ILE A 61 9.33 -0.97 -0.50
CA ILE A 61 9.57 -1.86 -1.63
C ILE A 61 9.37 -1.12 -2.96
N LEU A 62 8.32 -0.29 -3.06
CA LEU A 62 8.11 0.58 -4.22
C LEU A 62 9.30 1.52 -4.43
N ASP A 63 9.77 2.18 -3.38
CA ASP A 63 10.90 3.11 -3.45
C ASP A 63 12.18 2.43 -3.94
N ARG A 64 12.44 1.22 -3.45
CA ARG A 64 13.58 0.41 -3.89
C ARG A 64 13.44 -0.10 -5.32
N TYR A 65 12.22 -0.45 -5.74
CA TYR A 65 11.95 -0.97 -7.08
C TYR A 65 12.08 0.11 -8.16
N PHE A 66 11.53 1.30 -7.91
CA PHE A 66 11.58 2.43 -8.87
C PHE A 66 12.86 3.26 -8.75
N GLY A 67 13.57 3.18 -7.63
CA GLY A 67 14.81 3.94 -7.41
C GLY A 67 14.54 5.41 -7.13
N SER A 68 13.89 5.70 -6.00
CA SER A 68 13.25 6.99 -5.63
C SER A 68 11.87 7.13 -6.27
N VAL A 69 10.89 6.45 -5.69
CA VAL A 69 9.52 6.40 -6.25
C VAL A 69 8.86 7.78 -6.20
N CYS A 70 8.21 8.17 -7.30
CA CYS A 70 7.33 9.33 -7.34
C CYS A 70 5.90 8.95 -7.77
N GLU A 71 4.98 9.89 -7.62
CA GLU A 71 3.56 9.69 -7.99
C GLU A 71 3.38 9.36 -9.48
N LEU A 72 4.21 9.93 -10.37
CA LEU A 72 4.15 9.65 -11.80
C LEU A 72 4.55 8.21 -12.10
N ASP A 73 5.52 7.64 -11.37
CA ASP A 73 5.91 6.24 -11.55
C ASP A 73 4.73 5.30 -11.29
N LEU A 74 3.95 5.58 -10.24
CA LEU A 74 2.76 4.81 -9.91
C LEU A 74 1.62 5.03 -10.92
N ILE A 75 1.44 6.26 -11.42
CA ILE A 75 0.43 6.56 -12.44
C ILE A 75 0.72 5.81 -13.75
N PHE A 76 1.96 5.84 -14.23
CA PHE A 76 2.34 5.19 -15.49
C PHE A 76 2.56 3.69 -15.36
N ASN A 77 2.99 3.20 -14.19
CA ASN A 77 3.32 1.80 -13.96
C ASN A 77 2.42 1.14 -12.89
N PHE A 78 1.14 1.51 -12.82
CA PHE A 78 0.22 1.00 -11.79
C PHE A 78 0.18 -0.54 -11.75
N HIS A 79 0.26 -1.20 -12.90
CA HIS A 79 0.30 -2.66 -13.01
C HIS A 79 1.47 -3.28 -12.22
N LYS A 80 2.65 -2.64 -12.23
CA LYS A 80 3.81 -3.08 -11.45
C LYS A 80 3.57 -2.90 -9.95
N ALA A 81 2.93 -1.80 -9.55
CA ALA A 81 2.57 -1.58 -8.16
C ALA A 81 1.57 -2.64 -7.66
N TYR A 82 0.61 -3.07 -8.50
CA TYR A 82 -0.28 -4.19 -8.18
C TYR A 82 0.48 -5.52 -8.03
N TYR A 83 1.40 -5.85 -8.95
CA TYR A 83 2.21 -7.05 -8.79
C TYR A 83 3.03 -7.06 -7.50
N ILE A 84 3.64 -5.92 -7.15
CA ILE A 84 4.37 -5.78 -5.90
C ILE A 84 3.44 -5.99 -4.70
N LEU A 85 2.22 -5.44 -4.76
CA LEU A 85 1.23 -5.59 -3.70
C LEU A 85 0.80 -7.06 -3.54
N ASP A 86 0.58 -7.79 -4.65
CA ASP A 86 0.21 -9.21 -4.63
C ASP A 86 1.31 -10.11 -4.06
N GLU A 87 2.58 -9.72 -4.20
CA GLU A 87 3.68 -10.46 -3.56
C GLU A 87 3.73 -10.25 -2.04
N ILE A 88 3.25 -9.10 -1.55
CA ILE A 88 3.26 -8.74 -0.12
C ILE A 88 1.99 -9.22 0.56
N LEU A 89 0.83 -9.06 -0.08
CA LEU A 89 -0.49 -9.37 0.48
C LEU A 89 -1.21 -10.41 -0.37
N ILE A 90 -1.80 -11.40 0.29
CA ILE A 90 -2.70 -12.36 -0.33
C ILE A 90 -3.96 -12.51 0.49
N ALA A 91 -5.12 -12.44 -0.17
CA ALA A 91 -6.43 -12.54 0.47
C ALA A 91 -6.65 -11.58 1.66
N GLY A 92 -5.96 -10.43 1.67
CA GLY A 92 -6.04 -9.42 2.74
C GLY A 92 -4.99 -9.57 3.84
N GLU A 93 -4.20 -10.65 3.81
CA GLU A 93 -3.22 -10.99 4.84
C GLU A 93 -1.78 -10.84 4.34
N LEU A 94 -0.84 -10.63 5.28
CA LEU A 94 0.59 -10.57 4.96
C LEU A 94 1.12 -11.92 4.49
N GLN A 95 1.54 -12.00 3.23
CA GLN A 95 2.12 -13.19 2.61
C GLN A 95 3.63 -13.27 2.83
N GLU A 96 4.35 -12.20 2.46
CA GLU A 96 5.81 -12.17 2.49
C GLU A 96 6.30 -10.88 3.13
N SER A 97 6.99 -11.03 4.25
CA SER A 97 7.52 -9.92 5.06
C SER A 97 8.97 -9.59 4.73
N SER A 98 9.68 -10.44 3.99
CA SER A 98 11.08 -10.22 3.61
C SER A 98 11.17 -9.37 2.35
N LYS A 99 11.59 -8.11 2.49
CA LYS A 99 11.91 -7.20 1.36
C LYS A 99 12.85 -7.83 0.34
N LYS A 100 13.80 -8.67 0.80
CA LYS A 100 14.76 -9.36 -0.08
C LYS A 100 14.06 -10.42 -0.92
N THR A 101 13.12 -11.16 -0.32
CA THR A 101 12.36 -12.20 -1.02
C THR A 101 11.43 -11.58 -2.03
N VAL A 102 10.66 -10.54 -1.63
CA VAL A 102 9.77 -9.80 -2.53
C VAL A 102 10.52 -9.24 -3.73
N ALA A 103 11.66 -8.56 -3.52
CA ALA A 103 12.47 -8.03 -4.63
C ALA A 103 12.93 -9.11 -5.62
N ARG A 104 13.26 -10.32 -5.13
CA ARG A 104 13.65 -11.45 -5.97
C ARG A 104 12.46 -11.99 -6.77
N LEU A 105 11.28 -12.10 -6.16
CA LEU A 105 10.07 -12.60 -6.82
C LEU A 105 9.61 -11.64 -7.92
N ILE A 106 9.62 -10.34 -7.66
CA ILE A 106 9.33 -9.31 -8.66
C ILE A 106 10.31 -9.39 -9.84
N ALA A 107 11.61 -9.55 -9.57
CA ALA A 107 12.61 -9.68 -10.63
C ALA A 107 12.37 -10.93 -11.51
N ALA A 108 11.97 -12.05 -10.91
CA ALA A 108 11.63 -13.26 -11.63
C ALA A 108 10.38 -13.09 -12.51
N GLN A 109 9.35 -12.39 -12.02
CA GLN A 109 8.15 -12.10 -12.80
C GLN A 109 8.43 -11.15 -13.98
N VAL A 110 9.25 -10.11 -13.80
CA VAL A 110 9.60 -9.19 -14.90
C VAL A 110 10.31 -9.93 -16.06
N LEU A 111 11.21 -10.86 -15.74
CA LEU A 111 11.87 -11.69 -16.75
C LEU A 111 10.88 -12.55 -17.54
N ASN A 112 9.87 -13.11 -16.86
CA ASN A 112 8.83 -13.94 -17.49
C ASN A 112 7.88 -13.10 -18.36
N SER A 113 7.53 -11.89 -17.93
CA SER A 113 6.67 -10.96 -18.69
C SER A 113 7.36 -10.35 -19.91
N SER A 114 8.70 -10.34 -19.95
CA SER A 114 9.50 -9.85 -21.09
C SER A 114 9.70 -10.90 -22.19
N SER A 115 9.28 -12.14 -21.93
CA SER A 115 9.42 -13.29 -22.82
C SER A 115 8.13 -13.60 -23.62
N LEU A 116 7.14 -12.71 -23.54
CA LEU A 116 5.88 -12.69 -24.29
C LEU A 116 5.81 -11.39 -25.10
#